data_AF-D6SQ37-F1
#
_entry.id   AF-D6SQ37-F1
#
_cell.length_a   1.000
_cell.length_b   1.000
_cell.length_c   1.000
_cell.angle_alpha   90.00
_cell.angle_beta   90.00
_cell.angle_gamma   90.00
#
_symmetry.space_group_name_H-M   'P 1'
#
loop_
_entity.id
_entity.type
_entity.pdbx_description
1 polymer ?
#
loop_
_entity_poly.entity_id
_entity_poly.type
_entity_poly.pdbx_seq_one_letter_code
_entity_poly.pdbx_strand_id
1 'polypeptide(L)'
;MNVGDIYWVNLAPTLGDEIKKTRPVVILNGGHSKHLKLAIVVPVTTWNPNWEGNPFFVCLEPSVSNALQKKSAIDCYQLRSLSHQRFLEKLGQINSAELDAVKKAVALILDIDPEHCT
;
A
#
# COMPACT_ATOMS: atom_id res chain seq x y z
N MET A 1 11.79 -5.92 -6.74
CA MET A 1 10.81 -5.21 -5.89
C MET A 1 11.53 -4.03 -5.26
N ASN A 2 11.06 -2.84 -5.57
CA ASN A 2 11.57 -1.57 -5.09
C ASN A 2 10.47 -0.84 -4.30
N VAL A 3 10.87 0.10 -3.45
CA VAL A 3 9.92 0.97 -2.74
C VAL A 3 9.08 1.74 -3.75
N GLY A 4 7.76 1.79 -3.54
CA GLY A 4 6.80 2.44 -4.42
C GLY A 4 6.29 1.58 -5.58
N ASP A 5 6.87 0.38 -5.80
CA ASP A 5 6.31 -0.57 -6.77
C ASP A 5 4.91 -1.03 -6.33
N ILE A 6 4.02 -1.22 -7.31
CA ILE A 6 2.72 -1.85 -7.14
C ILE A 6 2.78 -3.28 -7.69
N TYR A 7 2.38 -4.25 -6.89
CA TYR A 7 2.33 -5.67 -7.28
C TYR A 7 0.97 -6.30 -6.99
N TRP A 8 0.55 -7.25 -7.82
CA TRP A 8 -0.53 -8.15 -7.47
C TRP A 8 -0.05 -9.15 -6.42
N VAL A 9 -0.82 -9.31 -5.34
CA VAL A 9 -0.48 -10.20 -4.21
C VAL A 9 -1.70 -10.96 -3.75
N ASN A 10 -1.53 -12.27 -3.49
CA ASN A 10 -2.54 -13.08 -2.83
C ASN A 10 -2.54 -12.85 -1.31
N LEU A 11 -3.54 -12.11 -0.82
CA LEU A 11 -3.68 -11.75 0.59
C LEU A 11 -4.49 -12.77 1.39
N ALA A 12 -5.08 -13.78 0.74
CA ALA A 12 -5.84 -14.82 1.42
C ALA A 12 -4.92 -15.90 2.03
N PRO A 13 -5.38 -16.63 3.08
CA PRO A 13 -6.62 -16.42 3.83
C PRO A 13 -6.54 -15.21 4.77
N THR A 14 -7.69 -14.74 5.22
CA THR A 14 -7.82 -13.60 6.15
C THR A 14 -8.99 -13.80 7.10
N LEU A 15 -9.00 -13.07 8.21
CA LEU A 15 -10.08 -13.09 9.21
C LEU A 15 -10.75 -11.71 9.33
N GLY A 16 -12.09 -11.69 9.51
CA GLY A 16 -12.84 -10.46 9.70
C GLY A 16 -12.68 -9.43 8.58
N ASP A 17 -12.32 -8.21 8.96
CA ASP A 17 -12.21 -7.03 8.09
C ASP A 17 -10.83 -6.86 7.42
N GLU A 18 -9.93 -7.82 7.61
CA GLU A 18 -8.67 -7.87 6.87
C GLU A 18 -8.91 -7.88 5.35
N ILE A 19 -8.15 -7.06 4.62
CA ILE A 19 -8.24 -7.06 3.15
C ILE A 19 -7.84 -8.43 2.60
N LYS A 20 -8.77 -8.98 1.81
CA LYS A 20 -8.77 -10.34 1.28
C LYS A 20 -8.62 -10.41 -0.23
N LYS A 21 -8.44 -11.65 -0.72
CA LYS A 21 -8.27 -12.02 -2.14
C LYS A 21 -6.97 -11.48 -2.74
N THR A 22 -6.80 -11.65 -4.04
CA THR A 22 -5.72 -11.01 -4.78
C THR A 22 -6.01 -9.53 -4.95
N ARG A 23 -5.08 -8.67 -4.53
CA ARG A 23 -5.17 -7.21 -4.63
C ARG A 23 -3.82 -6.62 -5.02
N PRO A 24 -3.82 -5.43 -5.65
CA PRO A 24 -2.59 -4.66 -5.78
C PRO A 24 -2.13 -4.20 -4.39
N VAL A 25 -0.82 -4.13 -4.17
CA VAL A 25 -0.21 -3.60 -2.96
C VAL A 25 0.99 -2.73 -3.32
N VAL A 26 1.27 -1.71 -2.51
CA VAL A 26 2.48 -0.87 -2.64
C VAL A 26 3.57 -1.40 -1.72
N ILE A 27 4.79 -1.55 -2.23
CA ILE A 27 5.99 -1.92 -1.45
C ILE A 27 6.54 -0.70 -0.69
N LEU A 28 6.82 -0.85 0.61
CA LEU A 28 7.34 0.24 1.45
C LEU A 28 8.83 0.10 1.84
N ASN A 29 9.39 -1.11 1.84
CA ASN A 29 10.78 -1.33 2.28
C ASN A 29 11.74 -1.67 1.12
N GLY A 30 12.98 -1.16 1.20
CA GLY A 30 14.01 -1.30 0.16
C GLY A 30 15.03 -2.43 0.38
N GLY A 31 14.72 -3.44 1.20
CA GLY A 31 15.70 -4.46 1.63
C GLY A 31 15.81 -5.70 0.75
N HIS A 32 15.05 -5.76 -0.36
CA HIS A 32 15.00 -6.94 -1.22
C HIS A 32 16.33 -7.22 -1.94
N SER A 33 17.08 -6.18 -2.28
CA SER A 33 18.44 -6.29 -2.81
C SER A 33 19.44 -6.89 -1.81
N LYS A 34 19.13 -6.83 -0.51
CA LYS A 34 19.90 -7.43 0.58
C LYS A 34 19.33 -8.78 1.04
N HIS A 35 18.61 -9.47 0.16
CA HIS A 35 18.07 -10.81 0.39
C HIS A 35 17.02 -10.93 1.50
N LEU A 36 16.37 -9.83 1.93
CA LEU A 36 15.17 -9.95 2.76
C LEU A 36 14.06 -10.67 1.98
N LYS A 37 13.49 -11.71 2.56
CA LYS A 37 12.43 -12.56 1.96
C LYS A 37 11.00 -12.04 2.21
N LEU A 38 10.88 -10.96 2.98
CA LEU A 38 9.62 -10.33 3.33
C LEU A 38 9.55 -8.92 2.78
N ALA A 39 8.36 -8.53 2.34
CA ALA A 39 8.00 -7.19 1.95
C ALA A 39 6.99 -6.58 2.93
N ILE A 40 7.24 -5.36 3.36
CA ILE A 40 6.29 -4.53 4.07
C ILE A 40 5.46 -3.81 3.01
N VAL A 41 4.14 -4.00 3.04
CA VAL A 41 3.23 -3.50 2.01
C VAL A 41 1.97 -2.89 2.60
N VAL A 42 1.33 -2.03 1.82
CA VAL A 42 -0.02 -1.52 2.06
C VAL A 42 -0.92 -1.86 0.86
N PRO A 43 -2.11 -2.43 1.07
CA PRO A 43 -2.99 -2.84 -0.02
C PRO A 43 -3.72 -1.67 -0.68
N VAL A 44 -4.05 -1.86 -1.96
CA VAL A 44 -4.87 -0.94 -2.74
C VAL A 44 -6.30 -1.47 -2.84
N THR A 45 -7.27 -0.60 -2.59
CA THR A 45 -8.70 -0.87 -2.71
C THR A 45 -9.38 0.16 -3.64
N THR A 46 -10.67 0.00 -3.89
CA THR A 46 -11.47 0.98 -4.63
C THR A 46 -11.73 2.19 -3.75
N TRP A 47 -11.59 3.41 -4.29
CA TRP A 47 -11.88 4.62 -3.53
C TRP A 47 -13.34 4.66 -3.05
N ASN A 48 -13.54 5.08 -1.80
CA ASN A 48 -14.84 5.39 -1.23
C ASN A 48 -14.87 6.89 -0.86
N PRO A 49 -15.84 7.67 -1.35
CA PRO A 49 -15.96 9.10 -1.00
C PRO A 49 -16.01 9.39 0.50
N ASN A 50 -16.49 8.44 1.32
CA ASN A 50 -16.51 8.61 2.79
C ASN A 50 -15.11 8.67 3.43
N TRP A 51 -14.05 8.37 2.67
CA TRP A 51 -12.66 8.50 3.13
C TRP A 51 -12.04 9.85 2.77
N GLU A 52 -12.79 10.74 2.12
CA GLU A 52 -12.32 12.09 1.84
C GLU A 52 -11.95 12.81 3.15
N GLY A 53 -10.74 13.36 3.20
CA GLY A 53 -10.18 13.98 4.40
C GLY A 53 -9.63 13.01 5.46
N ASN A 54 -9.79 11.70 5.30
CA ASN A 54 -9.21 10.73 6.24
C ASN A 54 -7.72 10.48 5.92
N PRO A 55 -6.79 10.76 6.86
CA PRO A 55 -5.35 10.69 6.60
C PRO A 55 -4.81 9.27 6.39
N PHE A 56 -5.60 8.23 6.70
CA PHE A 56 -5.19 6.83 6.57
C PHE A 56 -5.42 6.24 5.18
N PHE A 57 -6.10 6.97 4.30
CA PHE A 57 -6.41 6.55 2.93
C PHE A 57 -5.78 7.51 1.93
N VAL A 58 -4.75 7.06 1.22
CA VAL A 58 -4.11 7.87 0.18
C VAL A 58 -4.81 7.61 -1.15
N CYS A 59 -5.42 8.66 -1.72
CA CYS A 59 -6.11 8.59 -3.01
C CYS A 59 -5.11 8.37 -4.16
N LEU A 60 -5.43 7.44 -5.06
CA LEU A 60 -4.71 7.22 -6.31
C LEU A 60 -5.65 7.41 -7.50
N GLU A 61 -5.28 8.32 -8.39
CA GLU A 61 -5.92 8.43 -9.71
C GLU A 61 -5.27 7.45 -10.70
N PRO A 62 -6.04 6.85 -11.63
CA PRO A 62 -5.50 6.06 -12.72
C PRO A 62 -4.41 6.79 -13.49
N SER A 63 -3.28 6.13 -13.71
CA SER A 63 -2.21 6.66 -14.54
C SER A 63 -1.51 5.54 -15.31
N VAL A 64 -0.77 5.92 -16.35
CA VAL A 64 0.08 4.99 -17.09
C VAL A 64 1.13 4.33 -16.19
N SER A 65 1.64 5.07 -15.19
CA SER A 65 2.68 4.57 -14.27
C SER A 65 2.15 3.54 -13.27
N ASN A 66 0.95 3.74 -12.73
CA ASN A 66 0.37 2.85 -11.73
C ASN A 66 -0.51 1.73 -12.33
N ALA A 67 -0.88 1.86 -13.62
CA ALA A 67 -1.71 0.92 -14.38
C ALA A 67 -3.09 0.59 -13.76
N LEU A 68 -3.55 1.40 -12.81
CA LEU A 68 -4.87 1.28 -12.21
C LEU A 68 -5.95 1.67 -13.24
N GLN A 69 -7.09 0.99 -13.18
CA GLN A 69 -8.19 1.21 -14.14
C GLN A 69 -9.27 2.18 -13.63
N LYS A 70 -9.23 2.49 -12.33
CA LYS A 70 -10.22 3.34 -11.66
C LYS A 70 -9.59 4.01 -10.45
N LYS A 71 -10.24 5.07 -9.99
CA LYS A 71 -9.87 5.76 -8.76
C LYS A 71 -9.84 4.78 -7.58
N SER A 72 -8.74 4.83 -6.84
CA SER A 72 -8.37 3.86 -5.83
C SER A 72 -7.88 4.53 -4.56
N ALA A 73 -7.77 3.73 -3.50
CA ALA A 73 -7.17 4.16 -2.24
C ALA A 73 -6.07 3.18 -1.85
N ILE A 74 -4.94 3.68 -1.37
CA ILE A 74 -4.02 2.90 -0.56
C ILE A 74 -4.56 2.92 0.86
N ASP A 75 -5.00 1.77 1.34
CA ASP A 75 -5.51 1.59 2.71
C ASP A 75 -4.32 1.34 3.64
N CYS A 76 -3.79 2.42 4.22
CA CYS A 76 -2.58 2.35 5.03
C CYS A 76 -2.84 1.63 6.36
N TYR A 77 -4.10 1.60 6.83
CA TYR A 77 -4.51 0.90 8.05
C TYR A 77 -4.35 -0.63 7.93
N GLN A 78 -4.28 -1.14 6.71
CA GLN A 78 -4.12 -2.56 6.40
C GLN A 78 -2.67 -2.94 6.06
N LEU A 79 -1.68 -2.22 6.63
CA LEU A 79 -0.24 -2.48 6.54
C LEU A 79 0.12 -3.91 6.98
N ARG A 80 0.95 -4.62 6.20
CA ARG A 80 1.37 -6.00 6.51
C ARG A 80 2.79 -6.34 6.05
N SER A 81 3.42 -7.30 6.72
CA SER A 81 4.65 -7.96 6.26
C SER A 81 4.31 -9.29 5.58
N LEU A 82 4.71 -9.47 4.33
CA LEU A 82 4.31 -10.60 3.48
C LEU A 82 5.52 -11.32 2.88
N SER A 83 5.43 -12.65 2.81
CA SER A 83 6.39 -13.49 2.07
C SER A 83 6.36 -13.18 0.58
N HIS A 84 7.54 -13.12 -0.06
CA HIS A 84 7.65 -12.95 -1.51
C HIS A 84 6.91 -14.03 -2.31
N GLN A 85 6.66 -15.20 -1.72
CA GLN A 85 5.88 -16.28 -2.37
C GLN A 85 4.42 -15.90 -2.65
N ARG A 86 3.90 -14.84 -2.02
CA ARG A 86 2.54 -14.34 -2.25
C ARG A 86 2.45 -13.37 -3.44
N PHE A 87 3.59 -12.92 -3.96
CA PHE A 87 3.67 -11.94 -5.04
C PHE A 87 3.51 -12.62 -6.39
N LEU A 88 2.73 -11.98 -7.24
CA LEU A 88 2.52 -12.36 -8.63
C LEU A 88 3.30 -11.36 -9.51
N GLU A 89 2.66 -10.78 -10.51
CA GLU A 89 3.25 -9.80 -11.41
C GLU A 89 3.29 -8.37 -10.84
N LYS A 90 4.29 -7.59 -11.30
CA LYS A 90 4.33 -6.14 -11.08
C LYS A 90 3.22 -5.49 -11.91
N LEU A 91 2.43 -4.64 -11.29
CA LEU A 91 1.37 -3.87 -11.95
C LEU A 91 1.90 -2.50 -12.44
N GLY A 92 2.64 -1.80 -11.59
CA GLY A 92 3.07 -0.42 -11.87
C GLY A 92 3.88 0.15 -10.72
N GLN A 93 3.85 1.46 -10.55
CA GLN A 93 4.47 2.18 -9.44
C GLN A 93 3.76 3.50 -9.15
N ILE A 94 3.79 3.92 -7.88
CA ILE A 94 3.37 5.25 -7.46
C ILE A 94 4.51 6.27 -7.59
N ASN A 95 4.16 7.55 -7.67
CA ASN A 95 5.14 8.63 -7.68
C ASN A 95 5.65 8.97 -6.27
N SER A 96 6.65 9.85 -6.18
CA SER A 96 7.28 10.21 -4.90
C SER A 96 6.33 10.92 -3.93
N ALA A 97 5.47 11.81 -4.42
CA ALA A 97 4.51 12.52 -3.57
C ALA A 97 3.47 11.57 -2.96
N GLU A 98 2.98 10.62 -3.76
CA GLU A 98 2.09 9.54 -3.29
C GLU A 98 2.81 8.67 -2.24
N LEU A 99 4.06 8.28 -2.50
CA LEU A 99 4.85 7.48 -1.56
C LEU A 99 5.09 8.22 -0.23
N ASP A 100 5.37 9.52 -0.27
CA ASP A 100 5.57 10.32 0.94
C ASP A 100 4.28 10.48 1.73
N ALA A 101 3.13 10.65 1.06
CA ALA A 101 1.82 10.64 1.71
C ALA A 101 1.55 9.29 2.41
N VAL A 102 1.89 8.17 1.77
CA VAL A 102 1.74 6.83 2.37
C VAL A 102 2.63 6.67 3.60
N LYS A 103 3.89 7.13 3.55
CA LYS A 103 4.79 7.07 4.71
C LYS A 103 4.26 7.88 5.89
N LYS A 104 3.73 9.08 5.63
CA LYS A 104 3.09 9.91 6.66
C LYS A 104 1.87 9.22 7.28
N ALA A 105 0.99 8.66 6.44
CA ALA A 105 -0.17 7.91 6.91
C ALA A 105 0.23 6.70 7.78
N VAL A 106 1.25 5.95 7.37
CA VAL A 106 1.79 4.83 8.15
C VAL A 106 2.41 5.30 9.47
N ALA A 107 3.15 6.40 9.48
CA ALA A 107 3.70 6.96 10.71
C ALA A 107 2.60 7.38 11.70
N LEU A 108 1.51 7.96 11.20
CA LEU A 108 0.34 8.32 12.00
C LEU A 108 -0.37 7.09 12.57
N ILE A 109 -0.56 6.03 11.77
CA ILE A 109 -1.18 4.77 12.23
C ILE A 109 -0.36 4.10 13.34
N LEU A 110 0.96 4.19 13.24
CA LEU A 110 1.88 3.58 14.19
C LEU A 110 2.19 4.49 15.39
N ASP A 111 1.69 5.72 15.41
CA ASP A 111 1.99 6.74 16.43
C ASP A 111 3.50 6.94 16.66
N ILE A 112 4.27 6.98 15.56
CA ILE A 112 5.73 7.13 15.60
C ILE A 112 6.22 8.50 15.14
N ASP A 113 5.29 9.40 14.82
CA ASP A 113 5.57 10.81 14.54
C ASP A 113 4.50 11.72 15.18
N PRO A 114 4.75 12.27 16.37
CA PRO A 114 3.76 13.01 17.15
C PRO A 114 3.39 14.38 16.58
N GLU A 115 4.10 14.90 15.57
CA GLU A 115 3.82 16.24 14.99
C GLU A 115 2.51 16.29 14.19
N HIS A 116 1.89 15.15 13.87
CA HIS A 116 0.72 15.06 12.99
C HIS A 116 -0.55 14.51 13.68
N CYS A 117 -0.53 14.29 15.00
CA CYS A 117 -1.65 13.73 15.78
C CYS A 117 -2.66 14.77 16.32
N THR A 118 -2.48 16.07 16.04
CA THR A 118 -3.33 17.17 16.57
C THR A 118 -4.22 17.80 15.51
#